data_AF-A0A520Q5Q8-F1
#
_entry.id   AF-A0A520Q5Q8-F1
#
_cell.length_a   1.000
_cell.length_b   1.000
_cell.length_c   1.000
_cell.angle_alpha   90.00
_cell.angle_beta   90.00
_cell.angle_gamma   90.00
#
_symmetry.space_group_name_H-M   'P 1'
#
loop_
_entity.id
_entity.type
_entity.pdbx_description
1 polymer ?
#
loop_
_entity_poly.entity_id
_entity_poly.type
_entity_poly.pdbx_seq_one_letter_code
_entity_poly.pdbx_strand_id
1 'polypeptide(L)'
;MTNTPERILLIRPSALGDVCRTVPVLRSLRAAYPHARIDWLVRSDWQDAISAHPDLDGVVSFPRDQLRHPWKSSHRAAARMLRSALREAHYDLVLDAQGLFRSGLAAHWTAAPRRIGFADAREGGRWGLTEHVDIPPGTHAVDRMLGLLRPLGVPAHSDLQLFLPPYALDEANGWRQANSLVSGGYHVLAPCTRGAAKRWPLERWVELGQAIGGPCVVVGSPSDRMNLLPLVNALGSSAHLAAGSVSLGATMGLVAGAMRLVGLDSAPLHMASGFGVSALGLFGPTDPALTGPWRGAGASLRPTGVPSHVRYRHTDDRWMRQLSVDMVLDRLEEIPMTPRRLWLGSGSPQRRAMLQEAGYAATPRPPHLDDGQLTPGDVGPEEWTLALACWKARAVAESLRAEGARGVVLAGDTVCTHRGEVMGKPRNQDHARVMLQAFRSATHPVVTGVCLIDLDRDEEQSFVDVARVRWGSVPDEAIESYLQSDGWKGRAGGYNLADRINDGWDIACEGDPATVMGLPLQRLGPMLAGMALAPSQEDNP
;
A
#
# COMPACT_ATOMS: atom_id res chain seq x y z
N MET A 1 -14.27 34.13 -13.36
CA MET A 1 -14.47 32.70 -13.67
C MET A 1 -13.15 32.00 -13.39
N THR A 2 -13.01 31.33 -12.26
CA THR A 2 -11.78 30.55 -11.98
C THR A 2 -11.87 29.29 -12.82
N ASN A 3 -11.15 29.27 -13.94
CA ASN A 3 -11.11 28.12 -14.83
C ASN A 3 -10.55 26.92 -14.04
N THR A 4 -11.27 25.81 -14.02
CA THR A 4 -10.79 24.56 -13.42
C THR A 4 -9.53 24.13 -14.19
N PRO A 5 -8.39 23.86 -13.52
CA PRO A 5 -7.17 23.47 -14.23
C PRO A 5 -7.36 22.10 -14.90
N GLU A 6 -6.98 22.00 -16.17
CA GLU A 6 -6.98 20.72 -16.91
C GLU A 6 -5.60 20.07 -16.88
N ARG A 7 -4.53 20.86 -16.74
CA ARG A 7 -3.14 20.37 -16.68
C ARG A 7 -2.38 20.96 -15.51
N ILE A 8 -1.90 20.09 -14.63
CA ILE A 8 -1.21 20.45 -13.38
C ILE A 8 0.19 19.86 -13.39
N LEU A 9 1.18 20.66 -13.00
CA LEU A 9 2.55 20.19 -12.76
C LEU A 9 2.93 20.33 -11.28
N LEU A 10 3.27 19.21 -10.65
CA LEU A 10 3.93 19.19 -9.34
C LEU A 10 5.45 19.18 -9.53
N ILE A 11 6.17 20.09 -8.87
CA ILE A 11 7.63 20.18 -8.94
C ILE A 11 8.23 19.77 -7.59
N ARG A 12 8.84 18.58 -7.55
CA ARG A 12 9.66 18.11 -6.42
C ARG A 12 10.82 17.23 -6.91
N PRO A 13 11.89 17.81 -7.47
CA PRO A 13 13.02 17.03 -7.96
C PRO A 13 13.85 16.36 -6.85
N SER A 14 13.85 16.87 -5.61
CA SER A 14 14.73 16.34 -4.55
C SER A 14 14.35 16.78 -3.13
N ALA A 15 14.84 16.16 -2.06
CA ALA A 15 15.53 14.88 -2.02
C ALA A 15 14.51 13.72 -2.11
N LEU A 16 14.98 12.50 -2.37
CA LEU A 16 14.12 11.32 -2.52
C LEU A 16 13.10 11.14 -1.38
N GLY A 17 13.50 11.29 -0.12
CA GLY A 17 12.55 11.21 1.01
C GLY A 17 11.48 12.29 0.97
N ASP A 18 11.79 13.48 0.43
CA ASP A 18 10.78 14.50 0.21
C ASP A 18 9.86 14.21 -0.97
N VAL A 19 10.36 13.53 -2.01
CA VAL A 19 9.53 13.07 -3.12
C VAL A 19 8.41 12.18 -2.57
N CYS A 20 8.76 11.14 -1.80
CA CYS A 20 7.80 10.28 -1.11
C CYS A 20 6.81 11.09 -0.24
N ARG A 21 7.34 12.05 0.55
CA ARG A 21 6.53 12.90 1.44
C ARG A 21 5.60 13.90 0.75
N THR A 22 5.72 14.09 -0.57
CA THR A 22 4.85 15.02 -1.31
C THR A 22 3.59 14.33 -1.85
N VAL A 23 3.49 12.99 -1.77
CA VAL A 23 2.32 12.23 -2.23
C VAL A 23 0.97 12.78 -1.72
N PRO A 24 0.82 13.23 -0.46
CA PRO A 24 -0.44 13.81 0.01
C PRO A 24 -0.90 15.03 -0.81
N VAL A 25 0.03 15.79 -1.40
CA VAL A 25 -0.30 16.89 -2.32
C VAL A 25 -0.90 16.34 -3.62
N LEU A 26 -0.31 15.29 -4.19
CA LEU A 26 -0.83 14.60 -5.38
C LEU A 26 -2.24 14.06 -5.13
N ARG A 27 -2.45 13.35 -4.01
CA ARG A 27 -3.76 12.82 -3.60
C ARG A 27 -4.82 13.92 -3.51
N SER A 28 -4.44 15.04 -2.89
CA SER A 28 -5.35 16.19 -2.74
C SER A 28 -5.70 16.84 -4.07
N LEU A 29 -4.73 16.95 -4.99
CA LEU A 29 -4.97 17.49 -6.33
C LEU A 29 -5.88 16.57 -7.15
N ARG A 30 -5.67 15.25 -7.13
CA ARG A 30 -6.54 14.30 -7.86
C ARG A 30 -7.96 14.30 -7.30
N ALA A 31 -8.12 14.35 -5.98
CA ALA A 31 -9.43 14.40 -5.36
C ALA A 31 -10.20 15.68 -5.75
N ALA A 32 -9.52 16.83 -5.79
CA ALA A 32 -10.12 18.10 -6.19
C ALA A 32 -10.33 18.24 -7.70
N TYR A 33 -9.47 17.62 -8.51
CA TYR A 33 -9.48 17.71 -9.96
C TYR A 33 -9.43 16.31 -10.62
N PRO A 34 -10.51 15.51 -10.54
CA PRO A 34 -10.49 14.11 -10.98
C PRO A 34 -10.13 13.90 -12.45
N HIS A 35 -10.46 14.87 -13.31
CA HIS A 35 -10.24 14.81 -14.75
C HIS A 35 -8.97 15.55 -15.21
N ALA A 36 -8.28 16.26 -14.32
CA ALA A 36 -7.07 16.97 -14.71
C ALA A 36 -5.93 15.98 -14.97
N ARG A 37 -5.10 16.29 -15.96
CA ARG A 37 -3.80 15.64 -16.12
C ARG A 37 -2.84 16.20 -15.07
N ILE A 38 -2.28 15.36 -14.22
CA ILE A 38 -1.30 15.71 -13.20
C ILE A 38 0.02 15.06 -13.56
N ASP A 39 1.00 15.87 -13.96
CA ASP A 39 2.38 15.43 -14.17
C ASP A 39 3.26 15.84 -12.97
N TRP A 40 4.35 15.12 -12.75
CA TRP A 40 5.29 15.41 -11.66
C TRP A 40 6.73 15.47 -12.15
N LEU A 41 7.37 16.64 -11.99
CA LEU A 41 8.80 16.82 -12.22
C LEU A 41 9.64 16.29 -11.06
N VAL A 42 10.37 15.20 -11.33
CA VAL A 42 11.23 14.49 -10.38
C VAL A 42 12.60 14.19 -11.00
N ARG A 43 13.66 14.01 -10.20
CA ARG A 43 14.97 13.61 -10.72
C ARG A 43 14.89 12.29 -11.49
N SER A 44 15.60 12.20 -12.61
CA SER A 44 15.57 11.03 -13.52
C SER A 44 15.80 9.68 -12.83
N ASP A 45 16.70 9.63 -11.84
CA ASP A 45 17.03 8.38 -11.13
C ASP A 45 16.00 7.97 -10.06
N TRP A 46 14.96 8.78 -9.84
CA TRP A 46 14.00 8.64 -8.73
C TRP A 46 12.55 8.51 -9.19
N GLN A 47 12.32 8.26 -10.48
CA GLN A 47 10.97 8.19 -11.06
C GLN A 47 10.16 7.03 -10.46
N ASP A 48 10.79 5.89 -10.22
CA ASP A 48 10.22 4.70 -9.58
C ASP A 48 9.58 4.99 -8.21
N ALA A 49 9.97 6.08 -7.55
CA ALA A 49 9.39 6.47 -6.27
C ALA A 49 7.91 6.83 -6.36
N ILE A 50 7.43 7.23 -7.54
CA ILE A 50 6.10 7.82 -7.75
C ILE A 50 5.43 7.37 -9.05
N SER A 51 6.14 6.71 -9.97
CA SER A 51 5.63 6.40 -11.32
C SER A 51 4.45 5.43 -11.33
N ALA A 52 4.33 4.56 -10.33
CA ALA A 52 3.23 3.62 -10.20
C ALA A 52 2.01 4.19 -9.46
N HIS A 53 2.05 5.45 -9.01
CA HIS A 53 0.97 6.03 -8.23
C HIS A 53 -0.26 6.29 -9.14
N PRO A 54 -1.46 5.77 -8.81
CA PRO A 54 -2.63 5.80 -9.69
C PRO A 54 -3.15 7.22 -9.98
N ASP A 55 -2.92 8.16 -9.07
CA ASP A 55 -3.33 9.56 -9.25
C ASP A 55 -2.41 10.37 -10.18
N LEU A 56 -1.29 9.81 -10.62
CA LEU A 56 -0.29 10.48 -11.44
C LEU A 56 -0.40 10.06 -12.90
N ASP A 57 -0.52 11.02 -13.83
CA ASP A 57 -0.62 10.73 -15.27
C ASP A 57 0.74 10.68 -15.97
N GLY A 58 1.75 11.35 -15.42
CA GLY A 58 3.05 11.42 -16.07
C GLY A 58 4.19 11.89 -15.18
N VAL A 59 5.40 11.49 -15.55
CA VAL A 59 6.64 11.87 -14.87
C VAL A 59 7.49 12.72 -15.80
N VAL A 60 7.83 13.94 -15.37
CA VAL A 60 8.73 14.82 -16.12
C VAL A 60 10.15 14.67 -15.56
N SER A 61 11.03 14.12 -16.38
CA SER A 61 12.41 13.83 -15.96
C SER A 61 13.23 15.11 -15.74
N PHE A 62 13.81 15.26 -14.55
CA PHE A 62 14.72 16.36 -14.22
C PHE A 62 16.19 15.88 -14.21
N PRO A 63 16.97 16.18 -15.28
CA PRO A 63 18.32 15.67 -15.44
C PRO A 63 19.34 16.50 -14.62
N ARG A 64 19.22 16.44 -13.29
CA ARG A 64 19.96 17.29 -12.32
C ARG A 64 21.45 17.41 -12.64
N ASP A 65 22.12 16.30 -12.96
CA ASP A 65 23.57 16.27 -13.17
C ASP A 65 23.97 16.83 -14.54
N GLN A 66 23.10 16.72 -15.54
CA GLN A 66 23.22 17.41 -16.83
C GLN A 66 22.82 18.89 -16.77
N LEU A 67 22.42 19.40 -15.60
CA LEU A 67 22.14 20.82 -15.36
C LEU A 67 23.14 21.46 -14.38
N ARG A 68 24.22 20.75 -14.01
CA ARG A 68 25.26 21.27 -13.10
C ARG A 68 26.16 22.33 -13.72
N HIS A 69 26.56 22.16 -14.99
CA HIS A 69 27.61 22.96 -15.64
C HIS A 69 27.09 23.65 -16.92
N PRO A 70 26.43 24.82 -16.81
CA PRO A 70 25.73 25.47 -17.91
C PRO A 70 26.64 25.93 -19.07
N TRP A 71 27.96 26.00 -18.86
CA TRP A 71 28.93 26.34 -19.90
C TRP A 71 29.18 25.20 -20.91
N LYS A 72 28.87 23.94 -20.54
CA LYS A 72 29.01 22.79 -21.44
C LYS A 72 27.84 22.73 -22.44
N SER A 73 28.13 22.42 -23.70
CA SER A 73 27.13 22.35 -24.78
C SER A 73 26.03 21.31 -24.52
N SER A 74 26.38 20.16 -23.97
CA SER A 74 25.44 19.09 -23.59
C SER A 74 24.46 19.54 -22.50
N HIS A 75 24.94 20.29 -21.49
CA HIS A 75 24.09 20.87 -20.45
C HIS A 75 23.10 21.91 -21.00
N ARG A 76 23.54 22.74 -21.96
CA ARG A 76 22.63 23.66 -22.66
C ARG A 76 21.57 22.92 -23.47
N ALA A 77 21.92 21.79 -24.07
CA ALA A 77 20.96 20.94 -24.79
C ALA A 77 19.92 20.34 -23.84
N ALA A 78 20.35 19.76 -22.71
CA ALA A 78 19.45 19.23 -21.69
C ALA A 78 18.49 20.31 -21.14
N ALA A 79 18.99 21.51 -20.87
CA ALA A 79 18.17 22.64 -20.44
C ALA A 79 17.15 23.08 -21.51
N ARG A 80 17.56 23.12 -22.79
CA ARG A 80 16.65 23.42 -23.91
C ARG A 80 15.58 22.36 -24.09
N MET A 81 15.93 21.09 -24.00
CA MET A 81 14.98 19.98 -24.08
C MET A 81 13.95 20.03 -22.95
N LEU A 82 14.41 20.20 -21.70
CA LEU A 82 13.52 20.33 -20.56
C LEU A 82 12.60 21.56 -20.70
N ARG A 83 13.15 22.70 -21.13
CA ARG A 83 12.35 23.91 -21.38
C ARG A 83 11.29 23.67 -22.46
N SER A 84 11.64 23.01 -23.57
CA SER A 84 10.68 22.69 -24.65
C SER A 84 9.55 21.83 -24.11
N ALA A 85 9.89 20.72 -23.44
CA ALA A 85 8.92 19.80 -22.87
C ALA A 85 7.96 20.49 -21.89
N LEU A 86 8.49 21.33 -20.99
CA LEU A 86 7.67 22.08 -20.03
C LEU A 86 6.78 23.13 -20.68
N ARG A 87 7.22 23.74 -21.80
CA ARG A 87 6.46 24.77 -22.51
C ARG A 87 5.36 24.17 -23.38
N GLU A 88 5.66 23.08 -24.09
CA GLU A 88 4.74 22.35 -24.97
C GLU A 88 3.65 21.60 -24.20
N ALA A 89 3.87 21.32 -22.91
CA ALA A 89 2.87 20.67 -22.06
C ALA A 89 1.67 21.57 -21.72
N HIS A 90 1.80 22.91 -21.86
CA HIS A 90 0.72 23.88 -21.61
C HIS A 90 0.00 23.69 -20.25
N TYR A 91 0.77 23.69 -19.15
CA TYR A 91 0.19 23.60 -17.81
C TYR A 91 -0.62 24.85 -17.45
N ASP A 92 -1.76 24.66 -16.79
CA ASP A 92 -2.60 25.73 -16.24
C ASP A 92 -2.13 26.13 -14.83
N LEU A 93 -1.63 25.14 -14.09
CA LEU A 93 -1.28 25.25 -12.69
C LEU A 93 0.05 24.53 -12.40
N VAL A 94 0.94 25.19 -11.68
CA VAL A 94 2.20 24.62 -11.19
C VAL A 94 2.30 24.78 -9.68
N LEU A 95 2.69 23.72 -8.98
CA LEU A 95 3.04 23.75 -7.55
C LEU A 95 4.53 23.44 -7.39
N ASP A 96 5.32 24.42 -6.95
CA ASP A 96 6.73 24.25 -6.58
C ASP A 96 6.86 23.87 -5.09
N ALA A 97 6.90 22.56 -4.85
CA ALA A 97 7.14 21.97 -3.53
C ALA A 97 8.64 21.88 -3.16
N GLN A 98 9.54 22.38 -3.99
CA GLN A 98 10.99 22.38 -3.73
C GLN A 98 11.49 23.70 -3.13
N GLY A 99 11.09 24.84 -3.71
CA GLY A 99 11.47 26.17 -3.24
C GLY A 99 12.97 26.50 -3.39
N LEU A 100 13.59 26.12 -4.51
CA LEU A 100 14.98 26.47 -4.87
C LEU A 100 15.04 27.16 -6.25
N PHE A 101 16.17 27.76 -6.60
CA PHE A 101 16.31 28.49 -7.86
C PHE A 101 15.93 27.66 -9.10
N ARG A 102 16.44 26.44 -9.19
CA ARG A 102 16.24 25.58 -10.37
C ARG A 102 14.80 25.07 -10.48
N SER A 103 14.09 24.88 -9.36
CA SER A 103 12.67 24.52 -9.40
C SER A 103 11.83 25.72 -9.81
N GLY A 104 12.14 26.91 -9.30
CA GLY A 104 11.52 28.17 -9.75
C GLY A 104 11.76 28.44 -11.23
N LEU A 105 12.98 28.21 -11.74
CA LEU A 105 13.28 28.34 -13.16
C LEU A 105 12.49 27.34 -14.02
N ALA A 106 12.35 26.09 -13.58
CA ALA A 106 11.50 25.10 -14.24
C ALA A 106 10.02 25.55 -14.24
N ALA A 107 9.52 26.04 -13.11
CA ALA A 107 8.18 26.61 -13.02
C ALA A 107 8.00 27.76 -14.02
N HIS A 108 8.95 28.69 -14.11
CA HIS A 108 8.92 29.79 -15.07
C HIS A 108 8.88 29.32 -16.54
N TRP A 109 9.64 28.26 -16.88
CA TRP A 109 9.66 27.70 -18.23
C TRP A 109 8.32 27.11 -18.68
N THR A 110 7.43 26.74 -17.76
CA THR A 110 6.06 26.30 -18.12
C THR A 110 5.21 27.41 -18.74
N ALA A 111 5.45 28.68 -18.38
CA ALA A 111 4.53 29.80 -18.63
C ALA A 111 3.09 29.60 -18.12
N ALA A 112 2.85 28.65 -17.22
CA ALA A 112 1.53 28.42 -16.64
C ALA A 112 1.00 29.68 -15.95
N PRO A 113 -0.27 30.08 -16.13
CA PRO A 113 -0.80 31.32 -15.58
C PRO A 113 -0.72 31.36 -14.04
N ARG A 114 -0.83 30.21 -13.36
CA ARG A 114 -0.65 30.09 -11.91
C ARG A 114 0.54 29.21 -11.57
N ARG A 115 1.49 29.75 -10.81
CA ARG A 115 2.69 29.06 -10.32
C ARG A 115 2.85 29.37 -8.83
N ILE A 116 2.44 28.43 -8.01
CA ILE A 116 2.36 28.55 -6.55
C ILE A 116 3.61 27.91 -5.94
N GLY A 117 4.22 28.58 -4.97
CA GLY A 117 5.30 28.00 -4.18
C GLY A 117 5.51 28.76 -2.88
N PHE A 118 6.57 28.41 -2.15
CA PHE A 118 6.81 28.97 -0.83
C PHE A 118 7.29 30.43 -0.86
N ALA A 119 6.81 31.24 0.07
CA ALA A 119 7.30 32.62 0.28
C ALA A 119 8.75 32.65 0.80
N ASP A 120 9.13 31.65 1.61
CA ASP A 120 10.50 31.47 2.12
C ASP A 120 11.42 30.69 1.17
N ALA A 121 11.07 30.59 -0.13
CA ALA A 121 11.87 29.91 -1.14
C ALA A 121 13.32 30.44 -1.17
N ARG A 122 14.28 29.52 -1.14
CA ARG A 122 15.70 29.82 -1.04
C ARG A 122 16.33 29.99 -2.42
N GLU A 123 17.56 30.52 -2.43
CA GLU A 123 18.36 30.69 -3.66
C GLU A 123 17.65 31.56 -4.72
N GLY A 124 16.67 32.38 -4.34
CA GLY A 124 15.87 33.17 -5.29
C GLY A 124 14.80 32.37 -6.04
N GLY A 125 14.44 31.15 -5.58
CA GLY A 125 13.42 30.30 -6.20
C GLY A 125 12.06 30.95 -6.43
N ARG A 126 11.73 32.00 -5.65
CA ARG A 126 10.50 32.77 -5.81
C ARG A 126 10.35 33.48 -7.16
N TRP A 127 11.46 33.76 -7.85
CA TRP A 127 11.48 34.55 -9.10
C TRP A 127 10.59 33.95 -10.19
N GLY A 128 10.49 32.62 -10.25
CA GLY A 128 9.69 31.94 -11.26
C GLY A 128 8.21 31.77 -10.90
N LEU A 129 7.77 32.21 -9.72
CA LEU A 129 6.42 31.97 -9.19
C LEU A 129 5.51 33.19 -9.38
N THR A 130 4.20 32.97 -9.42
CA THR A 130 3.17 34.03 -9.43
C THR A 130 2.53 34.24 -8.07
N GLU A 131 2.49 33.19 -7.25
CA GLU A 131 1.85 33.19 -5.94
C GLU A 131 2.81 32.60 -4.90
N HIS A 132 2.87 33.24 -3.74
CA HIS A 132 3.77 32.86 -2.64
C HIS A 132 2.96 32.51 -1.40
N VAL A 133 3.27 31.36 -0.80
CA VAL A 133 2.56 30.85 0.37
C VAL A 133 3.45 30.91 1.60
N ASP A 134 3.00 31.62 2.62
CA ASP A 134 3.65 31.67 3.93
C ASP A 134 3.28 30.43 4.75
N ILE A 135 4.29 29.66 5.14
CA ILE A 135 4.14 28.49 6.01
C ILE A 135 4.74 28.81 7.38
N PRO A 136 4.01 28.58 8.49
CA PRO A 136 4.55 28.79 9.82
C PRO A 136 5.84 28.00 10.07
N PRO A 137 6.87 28.61 10.70
CA PRO A 137 8.02 27.86 11.20
C PRO A 137 7.57 26.74 12.15
N GLY A 138 8.32 25.64 12.17
CA GLY A 138 7.97 24.49 13.02
C GLY A 138 6.91 23.56 12.42
N THR A 139 6.40 23.86 11.21
CA THR A 139 5.49 22.95 10.50
C THR A 139 6.25 21.72 9.99
N HIS A 140 5.67 20.53 10.20
CA HIS A 140 6.23 19.28 9.67
C HIS A 140 6.37 19.33 8.14
N ALA A 141 7.39 18.68 7.57
CA ALA A 141 7.74 18.79 6.16
C ALA A 141 6.58 18.43 5.21
N VAL A 142 5.79 17.40 5.54
CA VAL A 142 4.60 17.01 4.75
C VAL A 142 3.52 18.09 4.82
N ASP A 143 3.17 18.55 6.03
CA ASP A 143 2.14 19.58 6.23
C ASP A 143 2.56 20.92 5.60
N ARG A 144 3.87 21.21 5.54
CA ARG A 144 4.42 22.33 4.78
C ARG A 144 4.09 22.19 3.29
N MET A 145 4.26 21.02 2.70
CA MET A 145 3.94 20.79 1.28
C MET A 145 2.42 20.83 1.02
N LEU A 146 1.61 20.24 1.91
CA LEU A 146 0.15 20.38 1.87
C LEU A 146 -0.30 21.84 1.97
N GLY A 147 0.44 22.67 2.70
CA GLY A 147 0.16 24.10 2.82
C GLY A 147 0.13 24.86 1.49
N LEU A 148 0.77 24.34 0.42
CA LEU A 148 0.71 24.92 -0.93
C LEU A 148 -0.67 24.84 -1.58
N LEU A 149 -1.57 23.99 -1.08
CA LEU A 149 -2.93 23.84 -1.57
C LEU A 149 -3.86 24.98 -1.10
N ARG A 150 -3.46 25.74 -0.07
CA ARG A 150 -4.31 26.78 0.54
C ARG A 150 -4.83 27.84 -0.45
N PRO A 151 -4.02 28.43 -1.36
CA PRO A 151 -4.52 29.39 -2.34
C PRO A 151 -5.46 28.80 -3.39
N LEU A 152 -5.59 27.47 -3.45
CA LEU A 152 -6.53 26.77 -4.32
C LEU A 152 -7.87 26.48 -3.64
N GLY A 153 -7.97 26.64 -2.31
CA GLY A 153 -9.12 26.18 -1.54
C GLY A 153 -9.30 24.66 -1.54
N VAL A 154 -8.25 23.91 -1.91
CA VAL A 154 -8.28 22.44 -1.99
C VAL A 154 -8.08 21.84 -0.60
N PRO A 155 -9.01 20.98 -0.12
CA PRO A 155 -8.82 20.24 1.13
C PRO A 155 -7.59 19.34 1.08
N ALA A 156 -6.80 19.36 2.15
CA ALA A 156 -5.64 18.48 2.28
C ALA A 156 -6.06 17.06 2.65
N HIS A 157 -5.67 16.08 1.83
CA HIS A 157 -5.76 14.66 2.15
C HIS A 157 -4.50 14.22 2.89
N SER A 158 -4.67 13.35 3.90
CA SER A 158 -3.55 12.87 4.73
C SER A 158 -2.97 11.52 4.28
N ASP A 159 -3.25 11.10 3.05
CA ASP A 159 -2.86 9.80 2.53
C ASP A 159 -1.44 9.86 1.92
N LEU A 160 -0.54 9.05 2.47
CA LEU A 160 0.88 8.95 2.07
C LEU A 160 1.15 7.68 1.24
N GLN A 161 0.13 6.91 0.86
CA GLN A 161 0.28 5.61 0.23
C GLN A 161 1.23 5.65 -0.98
N LEU A 162 2.29 4.85 -0.92
CA LEU A 162 3.21 4.64 -2.02
C LEU A 162 2.80 3.42 -2.84
N PHE A 163 3.22 3.40 -4.10
CA PHE A 163 2.95 2.30 -5.02
C PHE A 163 4.25 1.80 -5.65
N LEU A 164 4.32 0.49 -5.84
CA LEU A 164 5.44 -0.22 -6.45
C LEU A 164 5.11 -0.51 -7.92
N PRO A 165 6.01 -0.18 -8.85
CA PRO A 165 5.93 -0.71 -10.21
C PRO A 165 6.02 -2.25 -10.20
N PRO A 166 5.31 -2.98 -11.08
CA PRO A 166 5.34 -4.45 -11.11
C PRO A 166 6.76 -5.03 -11.24
N TYR A 167 7.58 -4.48 -12.16
CA TYR A 167 8.96 -4.94 -12.34
C TYR A 167 9.84 -4.76 -11.08
N ALA A 168 9.55 -3.73 -10.28
CA ALA A 168 10.29 -3.44 -9.06
C ALA A 168 9.94 -4.44 -7.96
N LEU A 169 8.67 -4.86 -7.91
CA LEU A 169 8.22 -5.93 -7.03
C LEU A 169 8.84 -7.27 -7.43
N ASP A 170 8.85 -7.60 -8.72
CA ASP A 170 9.45 -8.84 -9.23
C ASP A 170 10.95 -8.92 -8.90
N GLU A 171 11.69 -7.82 -9.10
CA GLU A 171 13.10 -7.74 -8.74
C GLU A 171 13.30 -7.91 -7.22
N ALA A 172 12.48 -7.26 -6.39
CA ALA A 172 12.54 -7.42 -4.94
C ALA A 172 12.22 -8.85 -4.50
N ASN A 173 11.20 -9.49 -5.08
CA ASN A 173 10.81 -10.86 -4.77
C ASN A 173 11.90 -11.87 -5.17
N GLY A 174 12.43 -11.75 -6.39
CA GLY A 174 13.53 -12.57 -6.87
C GLY A 174 14.79 -12.41 -6.00
N TRP A 175 15.09 -11.19 -5.58
CA TRP A 175 16.20 -10.94 -4.65
C TRP A 175 15.97 -11.58 -3.28
N ARG A 176 14.76 -11.51 -2.72
CA ARG A 176 14.42 -12.18 -1.45
C ARG A 176 14.53 -13.69 -1.56
N GLN A 177 14.05 -14.27 -2.64
CA GLN A 177 14.12 -15.71 -2.89
C GLN A 177 15.59 -16.18 -3.00
N ALA A 178 16.41 -15.46 -3.76
CA ALA A 178 17.84 -15.75 -3.90
C ALA A 178 18.62 -15.65 -2.58
N ASN A 179 18.09 -14.92 -1.60
CA ASN A 179 18.68 -14.74 -0.26
C ASN A 179 17.96 -15.54 0.83
N SER A 180 17.03 -16.43 0.49
CA SER A 180 16.25 -17.25 1.44
C SER A 180 15.44 -16.43 2.46
N LEU A 181 14.94 -15.25 2.06
CA LEU A 181 14.21 -14.30 2.92
C LEU A 181 12.67 -14.42 2.85
N VAL A 182 12.15 -15.51 2.28
CA VAL A 182 10.70 -15.71 2.06
C VAL A 182 10.03 -16.34 3.29
N SER A 183 10.76 -17.21 4.00
CA SER A 183 10.27 -17.92 5.19
C SER A 183 10.71 -17.21 6.47
N GLY A 184 9.83 -16.41 7.07
CA GLY A 184 10.03 -15.84 8.42
C GLY A 184 10.13 -14.31 8.50
N GLY A 185 10.06 -13.61 7.36
CA GLY A 185 10.17 -12.15 7.31
C GLY A 185 11.58 -11.64 7.62
N TYR A 186 11.77 -10.32 7.55
CA TYR A 186 13.06 -9.67 7.80
C TYR A 186 12.89 -8.25 8.34
N HIS A 187 13.94 -7.74 8.97
CA HIS A 187 14.07 -6.34 9.37
C HIS A 187 14.85 -5.58 8.30
N VAL A 188 14.52 -4.29 8.10
CA VAL A 188 15.33 -3.40 7.25
C VAL A 188 16.17 -2.48 8.13
N LEU A 189 17.48 -2.45 7.88
CA LEU A 189 18.40 -1.50 8.47
C LEU A 189 18.79 -0.45 7.42
N ALA A 190 18.55 0.84 7.72
CA ALA A 190 18.88 1.97 6.86
C ALA A 190 19.93 2.88 7.52
N PRO A 191 21.20 2.43 7.60
CA PRO A 191 22.28 3.11 8.35
C PRO A 191 22.86 4.35 7.65
N CYS A 192 22.42 4.67 6.43
CA CYS A 192 23.03 5.72 5.62
C CYS A 192 22.21 7.01 5.61
N THR A 193 22.92 8.14 5.70
CA THR A 193 22.35 9.48 5.58
C THR A 193 23.39 10.49 5.09
N ARG A 194 22.92 11.69 4.71
CA ARG A 194 23.78 12.82 4.35
C ARG A 194 24.18 13.61 5.59
N GLY A 195 25.48 13.89 5.72
CA GLY A 195 26.07 14.66 6.82
C GLY A 195 26.53 13.78 7.97
N ALA A 196 27.77 13.99 8.43
CA ALA A 196 28.39 13.19 9.48
C ALA A 196 27.61 13.23 10.80
N ALA A 197 27.07 14.40 11.17
CA ALA A 197 26.34 14.61 12.42
C ALA A 197 25.06 13.76 12.59
N LYS A 198 24.52 13.19 11.51
CA LYS A 198 23.33 12.35 11.55
C LYS A 198 23.64 10.86 11.55
N ARG A 199 24.92 10.48 11.44
CA ARG A 199 25.34 9.07 11.35
C ARG A 199 25.37 8.46 12.74
N TRP A 200 24.71 7.31 12.89
CA TRP A 200 24.90 6.47 14.07
C TRP A 200 26.14 5.58 13.85
N PRO A 201 27.02 5.40 14.86
CA PRO A 201 28.26 4.64 14.71
C PRO A 201 28.03 3.23 14.17
N LEU A 202 28.95 2.75 13.32
CA LEU A 202 28.79 1.49 12.60
C LEU A 202 28.77 0.29 13.55
N GLU A 203 29.60 0.34 14.60
CA GLU A 203 29.67 -0.65 15.67
C GLU A 203 28.30 -0.86 16.35
N ARG A 204 27.50 0.19 16.49
CA ARG A 204 26.15 0.09 17.09
C ARG A 204 25.13 -0.54 16.15
N TRP A 205 25.29 -0.37 14.84
CA TRP A 205 24.48 -1.11 13.87
C TRP A 205 24.77 -2.60 13.90
N VAL A 206 26.04 -2.98 14.14
CA VAL A 206 26.43 -4.39 14.31
C VAL A 206 25.77 -4.96 15.56
N GLU A 207 25.94 -4.30 16.71
CA GLU A 207 25.32 -4.69 17.98
C GLU A 207 23.79 -4.80 17.87
N LEU A 208 23.14 -3.81 17.24
CA LEU A 208 21.69 -3.84 16.98
C LEU A 208 21.30 -5.04 16.10
N GLY A 209 22.01 -5.28 15.00
CA GLY A 209 21.70 -6.39 14.10
C GLY A 209 21.88 -7.77 14.75
N GLN A 210 22.77 -7.88 15.73
CA GLN A 210 22.93 -9.10 16.54
C GLN A 210 21.80 -9.29 17.55
N ALA A 211 21.26 -8.19 18.10
CA ALA A 211 20.25 -8.22 19.15
C ALA A 211 18.80 -8.25 18.64
N ILE A 212 18.51 -7.69 17.46
CA ILE A 212 17.14 -7.53 16.93
C ILE A 212 16.44 -8.87 16.63
N GLY A 213 17.22 -9.93 16.39
CA GLY A 213 16.73 -11.26 16.03
C GLY A 213 16.26 -11.35 14.56
N GLY A 214 16.50 -12.50 13.94
CA GLY A 214 16.10 -12.76 12.55
C GLY A 214 16.93 -12.05 11.47
N PRO A 215 16.58 -12.23 10.18
CA PRO A 215 17.36 -11.68 9.07
C PRO A 215 17.25 -10.15 8.94
N CYS A 216 18.34 -9.51 8.59
CA CYS A 216 18.44 -8.08 8.34
C CYS A 216 18.76 -7.78 6.86
N VAL A 217 17.96 -6.94 6.22
CA VAL A 217 18.25 -6.36 4.91
C VAL A 217 18.84 -4.97 5.10
N VAL A 218 20.09 -4.79 4.68
CA VAL A 218 20.80 -3.50 4.81
C VAL A 218 20.65 -2.70 3.50
N VAL A 219 19.93 -1.59 3.58
CA VAL A 219 19.61 -0.73 2.42
C VAL A 219 20.48 0.54 2.39
N GLY A 220 20.73 1.05 1.19
CA GLY A 220 21.54 2.24 0.96
C GLY A 220 21.66 2.55 -0.52
N SER A 221 22.29 3.68 -0.86
CA SER A 221 22.62 3.99 -2.24
C SER A 221 23.78 3.11 -2.75
N PRO A 222 23.98 3.00 -4.07
CA PRO A 222 25.15 2.30 -4.61
C PRO A 222 26.48 2.82 -4.07
N SER A 223 26.59 4.13 -3.82
CA SER A 223 27.80 4.74 -3.24
C SER A 223 28.03 4.38 -1.77
N ASP A 224 27.03 3.86 -1.07
CA ASP A 224 27.17 3.46 0.33
C ASP A 224 27.71 2.04 0.51
N ARG A 225 27.66 1.21 -0.55
CA ARG A 225 27.96 -0.23 -0.49
C ARG A 225 29.27 -0.55 0.23
N MET A 226 30.36 0.13 -0.14
CA MET A 226 31.68 -0.12 0.47
C MET A 226 31.73 0.19 1.98
N ASN A 227 30.96 1.19 2.43
CA ASN A 227 30.89 1.54 3.85
C ASN A 227 30.02 0.56 4.67
N LEU A 228 29.20 -0.24 4.00
CA LEU A 228 28.26 -1.18 4.62
C LEU A 228 28.76 -2.63 4.64
N LEU A 229 29.81 -2.93 3.87
CA LEU A 229 30.45 -4.25 3.91
C LEU A 229 30.90 -4.67 5.31
N PRO A 230 31.53 -3.80 6.14
CA PRO A 230 31.94 -4.21 7.48
C PRO A 230 30.76 -4.60 8.38
N LEU A 231 29.62 -3.91 8.27
CA LEU A 231 28.40 -4.23 9.00
C LEU A 231 27.87 -5.61 8.62
N VAL A 232 27.70 -5.87 7.33
CA VAL A 232 27.16 -7.16 6.85
C VAL A 232 28.12 -8.31 7.13
N ASN A 233 29.43 -8.09 6.98
CA ASN A 233 30.45 -9.09 7.33
C ASN A 233 30.41 -9.46 8.83
N ALA A 234 30.18 -8.49 9.72
CA ALA A 234 30.09 -8.75 11.15
C ALA A 234 28.81 -9.49 11.56
N LEU A 235 27.73 -9.33 10.80
CA LEU A 235 26.45 -10.02 11.01
C LEU A 235 26.38 -11.41 10.33
N GLY A 236 27.30 -11.71 9.42
CA GLY A 236 27.39 -13.00 8.74
C GLY A 236 26.13 -13.35 7.95
N SER A 237 25.64 -14.58 8.10
CA SER A 237 24.46 -15.08 7.39
C SER A 237 23.14 -14.41 7.80
N SER A 238 23.15 -13.60 8.86
CA SER A 238 21.96 -12.89 9.33
C SER A 238 21.75 -11.53 8.64
N ALA A 239 22.65 -11.10 7.75
CA ALA A 239 22.51 -9.84 7.06
C ALA A 239 22.73 -9.96 5.54
N HIS A 240 21.91 -9.21 4.79
CA HIS A 240 21.92 -9.22 3.33
C HIS A 240 22.06 -7.79 2.80
N LEU A 241 23.08 -7.55 1.99
CA LEU A 241 23.40 -6.20 1.48
C LEU A 241 22.63 -5.89 0.19
N ALA A 242 21.54 -5.13 0.31
CA ALA A 242 20.76 -4.62 -0.82
C ALA A 242 21.41 -3.37 -1.47
N ALA A 243 22.21 -2.62 -0.72
CA ALA A 243 22.84 -1.39 -1.23
C ALA A 243 23.69 -1.65 -2.48
N GLY A 244 23.26 -1.10 -3.61
CA GLY A 244 23.93 -1.24 -4.91
C GLY A 244 23.79 -2.62 -5.58
N SER A 245 22.99 -3.54 -5.03
CA SER A 245 22.69 -4.84 -5.65
C SER A 245 21.29 -4.90 -6.27
N VAL A 246 20.43 -3.93 -5.95
CA VAL A 246 19.07 -3.81 -6.49
C VAL A 246 18.79 -2.37 -6.94
N SER A 247 17.76 -2.19 -7.77
CA SER A 247 17.25 -0.89 -8.18
C SER A 247 16.63 -0.10 -7.02
N LEU A 248 16.31 1.18 -7.27
CA LEU A 248 15.53 1.98 -6.30
C LEU A 248 14.14 1.38 -6.08
N GLY A 249 13.44 1.01 -7.16
CA GLY A 249 12.13 0.37 -7.06
C GLY A 249 12.20 -0.91 -6.23
N ALA A 250 13.19 -1.77 -6.46
CA ALA A 250 13.37 -2.96 -5.65
C ALA A 250 13.75 -2.66 -4.20
N THR A 251 14.52 -1.60 -3.93
CA THR A 251 14.74 -1.11 -2.56
C THR A 251 13.42 -0.72 -1.89
N MET A 252 12.50 -0.07 -2.61
CA MET A 252 11.16 0.23 -2.09
C MET A 252 10.37 -1.05 -1.81
N GLY A 253 10.44 -2.05 -2.70
CA GLY A 253 9.81 -3.36 -2.49
C GLY A 253 10.35 -4.08 -1.25
N LEU A 254 11.66 -4.02 -1.00
CA LEU A 254 12.28 -4.54 0.22
C LEU A 254 11.86 -3.75 1.47
N VAL A 255 11.63 -2.44 1.37
CA VAL A 255 11.07 -1.66 2.49
C VAL A 255 9.63 -2.07 2.75
N ALA A 256 8.79 -2.16 1.72
CA ALA A 256 7.37 -2.51 1.83
C ALA A 256 7.14 -3.88 2.47
N GLY A 257 7.98 -4.88 2.16
CA GLY A 257 7.90 -6.23 2.72
C GLY A 257 8.50 -6.39 4.12
N ALA A 258 9.01 -5.33 4.74
CA ALA A 258 9.72 -5.43 6.01
C ALA A 258 8.76 -5.67 7.20
N MET A 259 9.24 -6.43 8.19
CA MET A 259 8.56 -6.57 9.48
C MET A 259 8.67 -5.30 10.31
N ARG A 260 9.87 -4.72 10.36
CA ARG A 260 10.14 -3.39 10.90
C ARG A 260 11.31 -2.77 10.15
N LEU A 261 11.40 -1.45 10.17
CA LEU A 261 12.55 -0.70 9.69
C LEU A 261 13.21 0.07 10.83
N VAL A 262 14.53 0.00 10.97
CA VAL A 262 15.31 0.93 11.80
C VAL A 262 16.20 1.75 10.88
N GLY A 263 16.07 3.07 10.93
CA GLY A 263 16.72 3.94 9.96
C GLY A 263 17.09 5.30 10.50
N LEU A 264 18.02 5.97 9.83
CA LEU A 264 18.31 7.38 10.07
C LEU A 264 17.28 8.28 9.37
N ASP A 265 17.35 9.58 9.61
CA ASP A 265 16.65 10.59 8.79
C ASP A 265 17.17 10.57 7.34
N SER A 266 16.60 9.68 6.53
CA SER A 266 16.90 9.40 5.13
C SER A 266 15.69 8.79 4.41
N ALA A 267 15.80 8.57 3.09
CA ALA A 267 14.66 8.18 2.26
C ALA A 267 13.95 6.88 2.69
N PRO A 268 14.64 5.78 3.08
CA PRO A 268 13.98 4.55 3.53
C PRO A 268 13.02 4.74 4.72
N LEU A 269 13.35 5.64 5.66
CA LEU A 269 12.46 5.96 6.78
C LEU A 269 11.12 6.54 6.29
N HIS A 270 11.17 7.40 5.28
CA HIS A 270 9.98 8.03 4.70
C HIS A 270 9.20 7.10 3.79
N MET A 271 9.89 6.18 3.09
CA MET A 271 9.24 5.10 2.33
C MET A 271 8.44 4.19 3.26
N ALA A 272 8.97 3.85 4.44
CA ALA A 272 8.27 3.03 5.40
C ALA A 272 6.93 3.65 5.83
N SER A 273 6.88 4.97 6.06
CA SER A 273 5.61 5.67 6.33
C SER A 273 4.61 5.55 5.19
N GLY A 274 5.08 5.61 3.93
CA GLY A 274 4.21 5.48 2.76
C GLY A 274 3.72 4.06 2.46
N PHE A 275 4.43 3.02 2.92
CA PHE A 275 4.00 1.63 2.82
C PHE A 275 3.31 1.10 4.08
N GLY A 276 3.14 1.95 5.12
CA GLY A 276 2.55 1.53 6.39
C GLY A 276 3.43 0.57 7.20
N VAL A 277 4.74 0.58 6.97
CA VAL A 277 5.73 -0.24 7.67
C VAL A 277 6.07 0.41 9.01
N SER A 278 6.00 -0.38 10.08
CA SER A 278 6.44 0.02 11.43
C SER A 278 7.93 0.38 11.41
N ALA A 279 8.25 1.65 11.68
CA ALA A 279 9.61 2.16 11.53
C ALA A 279 10.08 2.96 12.75
N LEU A 280 11.31 2.74 13.17
CA LEU A 280 12.01 3.55 14.16
C LEU A 280 13.06 4.44 13.47
N GLY A 281 12.82 5.75 13.49
CA GLY A 281 13.79 6.74 13.03
C GLY A 281 14.74 7.16 14.15
N LEU A 282 16.05 7.10 13.90
CA LEU A 282 17.09 7.59 14.80
C LEU A 282 17.51 9.01 14.39
N PHE A 283 17.38 9.94 15.33
CA PHE A 283 17.61 11.36 15.12
C PHE A 283 18.69 11.90 16.04
N GLY A 284 19.52 12.79 15.51
CA GLY A 284 20.51 13.55 16.28
C GLY A 284 20.16 15.04 16.20
N PRO A 285 20.86 15.79 15.32
CA PRO A 285 20.67 17.23 15.20
C PRO A 285 19.37 17.66 14.48
N THR A 286 18.70 16.73 13.79
CA THR A 286 17.40 16.99 13.14
C THR A 286 16.26 16.72 14.11
N ASP A 287 15.21 17.52 14.01
CA ASP A 287 14.05 17.42 14.88
C ASP A 287 13.00 16.46 14.27
N PRO A 288 12.67 15.33 14.93
CA PRO A 288 11.64 14.42 14.47
C PRO A 288 10.25 15.05 14.42
N ALA A 289 9.98 16.12 15.16
CA ALA A 289 8.71 16.85 15.02
C ALA A 289 8.56 17.50 13.62
N LEU A 290 9.68 17.74 12.92
CA LEU A 290 9.69 18.36 11.60
C LEU A 290 9.86 17.36 10.45
N THR A 291 10.58 16.27 10.71
CA THR A 291 10.96 15.30 9.67
C THR A 291 10.89 13.86 10.11
N GLY A 292 10.17 13.54 11.19
CA GLY A 292 9.94 12.16 11.63
C GLY A 292 9.03 11.39 10.66
N PRO A 293 8.78 10.10 10.95
CA PRO A 293 7.68 9.36 10.33
C PRO A 293 6.38 10.15 10.45
N TRP A 294 5.71 10.37 9.32
CA TRP A 294 4.54 11.24 9.28
C TRP A 294 3.25 10.44 9.41
N ARG A 295 2.64 10.49 10.59
CA ARG A 295 1.40 9.79 10.95
C ARG A 295 1.55 8.24 10.80
N GLY A 296 0.74 7.47 11.50
CA GLY A 296 0.79 6.00 11.45
C GLY A 296 1.78 5.36 12.43
N ALA A 297 2.23 4.14 12.11
CA ALA A 297 2.91 3.22 13.04
C ALA A 297 4.42 3.49 13.25
N GLY A 298 4.93 4.62 12.77
CA GLY A 298 6.34 4.99 12.93
C GLY A 298 6.62 5.74 14.24
N ALA A 299 7.82 5.57 14.78
CA ALA A 299 8.31 6.28 15.95
C ALA A 299 9.67 6.93 15.69
N SER A 300 10.07 7.83 16.58
CA SER A 300 11.37 8.47 16.54
C SER A 300 12.08 8.34 17.88
N LEU A 301 13.40 8.22 17.85
CA LEU A 301 14.27 8.30 19.02
C LEU A 301 15.29 9.41 18.78
N ARG A 302 15.42 10.31 19.77
CA ARG A 302 16.36 11.43 19.75
C ARG A 302 16.96 11.59 21.15
N PRO A 303 18.28 11.84 21.29
CA PRO A 303 18.88 12.11 22.59
C PRO A 303 18.24 13.33 23.27
N THR A 304 18.28 13.33 24.60
CA THR A 304 17.91 14.50 25.39
C THR A 304 18.96 15.61 25.25
N GLY A 305 18.56 16.87 25.45
CA GLY A 305 19.49 18.00 25.45
C GLY A 305 20.02 18.44 24.07
N VAL A 306 19.57 17.83 22.96
CA VAL A 306 19.89 18.34 21.63
C VAL A 306 19.14 19.67 21.40
N PRO A 307 19.81 20.76 21.01
CA PRO A 307 19.14 22.02 20.74
C PRO A 307 18.08 21.89 19.63
N SER A 308 17.02 22.70 19.72
CA SER A 308 15.94 22.75 18.71
C SER A 308 16.45 23.18 17.33
N HIS A 309 17.51 24.00 17.28
CA HIS A 309 18.15 24.40 16.04
C HIS A 309 19.67 24.19 16.10
N VAL A 310 20.18 23.31 15.23
CA VAL A 310 21.61 23.03 15.10
C VAL A 310 22.04 23.24 13.65
N ARG A 311 23.06 24.08 13.41
CA ARG A 311 23.75 24.11 12.11
C ARG A 311 24.75 22.97 12.04
N TYR A 312 24.29 21.78 11.64
CA TYR A 312 25.05 20.53 11.77
C TYR A 312 25.94 20.18 10.57
N ARG A 313 26.04 21.03 9.55
CA ARG A 313 26.81 20.73 8.30
C ARG A 313 28.30 20.44 8.57
N HIS A 314 28.85 20.96 9.66
CA HIS A 314 30.25 20.77 10.08
C HIS A 314 30.37 20.18 11.49
N THR A 315 29.32 19.50 11.95
CA THR A 315 29.30 18.88 13.28
C THR A 315 29.62 17.38 13.17
N ASP A 316 30.24 16.85 14.21
CA ASP A 316 30.49 15.43 14.43
C ASP A 316 29.20 14.68 14.84
N ASP A 317 29.31 13.38 15.01
CA ASP A 317 28.23 12.45 15.38
C ASP A 317 27.92 12.42 16.88
N ARG A 318 28.38 13.42 17.66
CA ARG A 318 28.30 13.43 19.14
C ARG A 318 26.91 13.19 19.72
N TRP A 319 25.86 13.65 19.05
CA TRP A 319 24.48 13.43 19.47
C TRP A 319 24.05 12.00 19.19
N MET A 320 24.36 11.49 18.01
CA MET A 320 24.06 10.10 17.65
C MET A 320 24.79 9.12 18.57
N ARG A 321 26.01 9.44 19.01
CA ARG A 321 26.76 8.66 20.02
C ARG A 321 26.10 8.58 21.39
N GLN A 322 25.05 9.36 21.68
CA GLN A 322 24.31 9.24 22.93
C GLN A 322 23.21 8.17 22.87
N LEU A 323 22.79 7.73 21.67
CA LEU A 323 21.79 6.68 21.51
C LEU A 323 22.42 5.30 21.68
N SER A 324 22.33 4.69 22.87
CA SER A 324 22.79 3.31 23.07
C SER A 324 21.93 2.31 22.28
N VAL A 325 22.43 1.09 22.10
CA VAL A 325 21.66 0.01 21.44
C VAL A 325 20.46 -0.38 22.30
N ASP A 326 20.62 -0.43 23.62
CA ASP A 326 19.51 -0.69 24.56
C ASP A 326 18.38 0.32 24.39
N MET A 327 18.68 1.63 24.32
CA MET A 327 17.65 2.65 24.07
C MET A 327 16.91 2.43 22.73
N VAL A 328 17.60 1.89 21.73
CA VAL A 328 17.00 1.57 20.43
C VAL A 328 16.12 0.32 20.54
N LEU A 329 16.58 -0.72 21.22
CA LEU A 329 15.84 -1.96 21.44
C LEU A 329 14.59 -1.72 22.30
N ASP A 330 14.72 -1.03 23.44
CA ASP A 330 13.61 -0.67 24.32
C ASP A 330 12.52 0.08 23.52
N ARG A 331 12.94 1.06 22.71
CA ARG A 331 12.00 1.82 21.88
C ARG A 331 11.42 0.98 20.74
N LEU A 332 12.15 -0.02 20.25
CA LEU A 332 11.69 -0.92 19.19
C LEU A 332 10.68 -1.96 19.71
N GLU A 333 10.77 -2.37 20.97
CA GLU A 333 9.80 -3.24 21.65
C GLU A 333 8.43 -2.56 21.77
N GLU A 334 8.40 -1.26 22.02
CA GLU A 334 7.17 -0.45 22.09
C GLU A 334 6.46 -0.27 20.73
N ILE A 335 7.17 -0.52 19.62
CA ILE A 335 6.62 -0.38 18.27
C ILE A 335 6.13 -1.75 17.81
N PRO A 336 4.84 -1.94 17.46
CA PRO A 336 4.37 -3.24 16.99
C PRO A 336 5.08 -3.66 15.70
N MET A 337 5.21 -4.97 15.45
CA MET A 337 5.61 -5.44 14.12
C MET A 337 4.59 -4.98 13.08
N THR A 338 5.03 -4.77 11.85
CA THR A 338 4.13 -4.41 10.74
C THR A 338 3.11 -5.55 10.58
N PRO A 339 1.81 -5.26 10.77
CA PRO A 339 0.80 -6.30 10.88
C PRO A 339 0.57 -7.00 9.54
N ARG A 340 0.37 -8.32 9.59
CA ARG A 340 -0.16 -9.09 8.46
C ARG A 340 -1.67 -9.00 8.50
N ARG A 341 -2.29 -8.53 7.42
CA ARG A 341 -3.75 -8.33 7.36
C ARG A 341 -4.43 -9.50 6.66
N LEU A 342 -5.66 -9.80 7.06
CA LEU A 342 -6.55 -10.64 6.26
C LEU A 342 -7.34 -9.72 5.33
N TRP A 343 -7.11 -9.83 4.03
CA TRP A 343 -7.81 -9.08 2.99
C TRP A 343 -8.95 -9.91 2.42
N LEU A 344 -10.19 -9.47 2.61
CA LEU A 344 -11.35 -10.16 2.06
C LEU A 344 -11.61 -9.68 0.64
N GLY A 345 -11.36 -10.52 -0.35
CA GLY A 345 -11.63 -10.33 -1.78
C GLY A 345 -13.13 -10.29 -2.14
N SER A 346 -13.96 -9.68 -1.30
CA SER A 346 -15.41 -9.62 -1.44
C SER A 346 -15.99 -8.37 -0.78
N GLY A 347 -17.01 -7.79 -1.41
CA GLY A 347 -17.84 -6.75 -0.80
C GLY A 347 -18.96 -7.29 0.11
N SER A 348 -19.10 -8.61 0.26
CA SER A 348 -20.20 -9.23 1.01
C SER A 348 -20.15 -8.91 2.51
N PRO A 349 -21.18 -8.26 3.08
CA PRO A 349 -21.27 -8.05 4.53
C PRO A 349 -21.35 -9.36 5.32
N GLN A 350 -22.05 -10.36 4.77
CA GLN A 350 -22.22 -11.68 5.40
C GLN A 350 -20.88 -12.39 5.59
N ARG A 351 -20.03 -12.44 4.56
CA ARG A 351 -18.71 -13.07 4.65
C ARG A 351 -17.80 -12.37 5.65
N ARG A 352 -17.92 -11.04 5.79
CA ARG A 352 -17.19 -10.28 6.79
C ARG A 352 -17.66 -10.60 8.21
N ALA A 353 -18.97 -10.65 8.43
CA ALA A 353 -19.54 -11.02 9.72
C ALA A 353 -19.12 -12.43 10.16
N MET A 354 -19.16 -13.41 9.24
CA MET A 354 -18.70 -14.77 9.51
C MET A 354 -17.23 -14.83 9.95
N LEU A 355 -16.35 -14.06 9.30
CA LEU A 355 -14.93 -13.98 9.70
C LEU A 355 -14.77 -13.33 11.07
N GLN A 356 -15.53 -12.26 11.34
CA GLN A 356 -15.50 -11.56 12.62
C GLN A 356 -15.99 -12.46 13.76
N GLU A 357 -17.10 -13.18 13.58
CA GLU A 357 -17.60 -14.19 14.54
C GLU A 357 -16.59 -15.32 14.78
N ALA A 358 -15.80 -15.67 13.76
CA ALA A 358 -14.68 -16.60 13.89
C ALA A 358 -13.40 -15.97 14.48
N GLY A 359 -13.45 -14.71 14.91
CA GLY A 359 -12.35 -13.96 15.53
C GLY A 359 -11.40 -13.26 14.57
N TYR A 360 -11.62 -13.31 13.25
CA TYR A 360 -10.74 -12.70 12.26
C TYR A 360 -11.17 -11.29 11.82
N ALA A 361 -10.30 -10.31 12.04
CA ALA A 361 -10.48 -8.95 11.53
C ALA A 361 -10.10 -8.87 10.03
N ALA A 362 -11.07 -9.01 9.14
CA ALA A 362 -10.86 -8.95 7.69
C ALA A 362 -11.13 -7.56 7.09
N THR A 363 -10.17 -7.03 6.33
CA THR A 363 -10.32 -5.76 5.61
C THR A 363 -10.90 -6.03 4.22
N PRO A 364 -12.08 -5.48 3.87
CA PRO A 364 -12.70 -5.72 2.58
C PRO A 364 -11.94 -5.05 1.44
N ARG A 365 -11.71 -5.81 0.37
CA ARG A 365 -11.10 -5.37 -0.88
C ARG A 365 -11.80 -6.07 -2.06
N PRO A 366 -12.97 -5.58 -2.50
CA PRO A 366 -13.69 -6.20 -3.61
C PRO A 366 -12.85 -6.16 -4.90
N PRO A 367 -12.83 -7.23 -5.71
CA PRO A 367 -12.14 -7.23 -6.99
C PRO A 367 -12.85 -6.28 -7.98
N HIS A 368 -12.07 -5.55 -8.77
CA HIS A 368 -12.59 -4.75 -9.89
C HIS A 368 -12.75 -5.63 -11.14
N LEU A 369 -13.56 -6.68 -11.04
CA LEU A 369 -13.80 -7.65 -12.11
C LEU A 369 -15.30 -7.71 -12.42
N ASP A 370 -15.67 -7.80 -13.69
CA ASP A 370 -17.03 -8.13 -14.14
C ASP A 370 -17.08 -9.62 -14.52
N ASP A 371 -17.78 -10.41 -13.70
CA ASP A 371 -17.96 -11.85 -13.88
C ASP A 371 -19.34 -12.21 -14.47
N GLY A 372 -20.21 -11.22 -14.72
CA GLY A 372 -21.64 -11.45 -15.00
C GLY A 372 -21.95 -12.13 -16.34
N GLN A 373 -20.99 -12.17 -17.26
CA GLN A 373 -21.13 -12.80 -18.58
C GLN A 373 -20.39 -14.14 -18.70
N LEU A 374 -19.65 -14.54 -17.67
CA LEU A 374 -18.85 -15.75 -17.71
C LEU A 374 -19.75 -16.99 -17.52
N THR A 375 -19.53 -18.02 -18.35
CA THR A 375 -20.27 -19.29 -18.29
C THR A 375 -19.32 -20.47 -18.05
N PRO A 376 -19.75 -21.53 -17.32
CA PRO A 376 -18.90 -22.69 -17.02
C PRO A 376 -18.32 -23.44 -18.22
N GLY A 377 -18.96 -23.37 -19.39
CA GLY A 377 -18.57 -24.18 -20.55
C GLY A 377 -18.65 -25.68 -20.22
N ASP A 378 -17.59 -26.43 -20.51
CA ASP A 378 -17.49 -27.87 -20.25
C ASP A 378 -16.97 -28.20 -18.84
N VAL A 379 -16.78 -27.19 -17.98
CA VAL A 379 -16.16 -27.33 -16.67
C VAL A 379 -17.20 -27.66 -15.61
N GLY A 380 -16.86 -28.57 -14.69
CA GLY A 380 -17.75 -28.94 -13.59
C GLY A 380 -17.99 -27.79 -12.60
N PRO A 381 -19.08 -27.81 -11.80
CA PRO A 381 -19.38 -26.73 -10.86
C PRO A 381 -18.29 -26.46 -9.82
N GLU A 382 -17.57 -27.49 -9.37
CA GLU A 382 -16.47 -27.37 -8.40
C GLU A 382 -15.28 -26.61 -8.99
N GLU A 383 -14.80 -27.05 -10.14
CA GLU A 383 -13.69 -26.42 -10.87
C GLU A 383 -14.05 -24.99 -11.30
N TRP A 384 -15.28 -24.78 -11.77
CA TRP A 384 -15.79 -23.45 -12.12
C TRP A 384 -15.74 -22.48 -10.94
N THR A 385 -16.28 -22.90 -9.80
CA THR A 385 -16.37 -22.06 -8.60
C THR A 385 -14.98 -21.77 -8.04
N LEU A 386 -14.09 -22.77 -8.05
CA LEU A 386 -12.71 -22.60 -7.63
C LEU A 386 -11.97 -21.60 -8.53
N ALA A 387 -12.13 -21.71 -9.85
CA ALA A 387 -11.50 -20.81 -10.81
C ALA A 387 -11.93 -19.35 -10.59
N LEU A 388 -13.23 -19.10 -10.36
CA LEU A 388 -13.74 -17.76 -10.04
C LEU A 388 -13.16 -17.24 -8.72
N ALA A 389 -13.08 -18.08 -7.68
CA ALA A 389 -12.48 -17.69 -6.41
C ALA A 389 -10.99 -17.32 -6.57
N CYS A 390 -10.21 -18.14 -7.30
CA CYS A 390 -8.80 -17.87 -7.57
C CYS A 390 -8.61 -16.61 -8.43
N TRP A 391 -9.43 -16.40 -9.45
CA TRP A 391 -9.36 -15.20 -10.29
C TRP A 391 -9.60 -13.92 -9.48
N LYS A 392 -10.61 -13.93 -8.60
CA LYS A 392 -10.89 -12.83 -7.66
C LYS A 392 -9.73 -12.60 -6.68
N ALA A 393 -9.16 -13.66 -6.11
CA ALA A 393 -8.02 -13.56 -5.20
C ALA A 393 -6.80 -12.94 -5.90
N ARG A 394 -6.45 -13.42 -7.09
CA ARG A 394 -5.29 -12.95 -7.86
C ARG A 394 -5.40 -11.48 -8.26
N ALA A 395 -6.57 -11.04 -8.72
CA ALA A 395 -6.80 -9.63 -9.04
C ALA A 395 -6.66 -8.71 -7.82
N VAL A 396 -7.18 -9.15 -6.66
CA VAL A 396 -7.02 -8.41 -5.40
C VAL A 396 -5.55 -8.42 -4.94
N ALA A 397 -4.87 -9.55 -5.05
CA ALA A 397 -3.45 -9.69 -4.69
C ALA A 397 -2.55 -8.80 -5.55
N GLU A 398 -2.78 -8.69 -6.86
CA GLU A 398 -2.04 -7.79 -7.75
C GLU A 398 -2.17 -6.32 -7.32
N SER A 399 -3.40 -5.85 -7.06
CA SER A 399 -3.63 -4.49 -6.58
C SER A 399 -2.96 -4.21 -5.23
N LEU A 400 -3.03 -5.16 -4.29
CA LEU A 400 -2.42 -5.02 -2.96
C LEU A 400 -0.89 -5.08 -3.01
N ARG A 401 -0.33 -5.91 -3.89
CA ARG A 401 1.11 -5.98 -4.17
C ARG A 401 1.66 -4.65 -4.69
N ALA A 402 0.92 -4.00 -5.60
CA ALA A 402 1.26 -2.66 -6.06
C ALA A 402 1.25 -1.63 -4.91
N GLU A 403 0.38 -1.78 -3.91
CA GLU A 403 0.37 -0.94 -2.69
C GLU A 403 1.48 -1.31 -1.69
N GLY A 404 2.28 -2.34 -1.95
CA GLY A 404 3.24 -2.86 -0.98
C GLY A 404 2.58 -3.46 0.26
N ALA A 405 1.31 -3.88 0.16
CA ALA A 405 0.55 -4.43 1.27
C ALA A 405 1.05 -5.83 1.67
N ARG A 406 0.80 -6.17 2.94
CA ARG A 406 1.21 -7.44 3.56
C ARG A 406 0.03 -8.27 4.05
N GLY A 407 0.24 -9.58 4.21
CA GLY A 407 -0.76 -10.52 4.73
C GLY A 407 -1.36 -11.45 3.68
N VAL A 408 -2.60 -11.87 3.88
CA VAL A 408 -3.25 -12.93 3.10
C VAL A 408 -4.53 -12.40 2.45
N VAL A 409 -4.69 -12.66 1.16
CA VAL A 409 -5.94 -12.43 0.44
C VAL A 409 -6.80 -13.68 0.53
N LEU A 410 -8.04 -13.53 0.98
CA LEU A 410 -9.08 -14.56 0.99
C LEU A 410 -10.17 -14.16 0.00
N ALA A 411 -10.37 -14.95 -1.04
CA ALA A 411 -11.55 -14.84 -1.89
C ALA A 411 -12.33 -16.15 -1.90
N GLY A 412 -13.64 -16.01 -2.03
CA GLY A 412 -14.55 -17.15 -2.17
C GLY A 412 -15.57 -16.88 -3.26
N ASP A 413 -16.00 -17.94 -3.92
CA ASP A 413 -17.14 -17.93 -4.84
C ASP A 413 -18.08 -19.07 -4.50
N THR A 414 -19.36 -18.91 -4.80
CA THR A 414 -20.40 -19.84 -4.34
C THR A 414 -21.46 -20.00 -5.40
N VAL A 415 -21.70 -21.24 -5.81
CA VAL A 415 -22.76 -21.58 -6.75
C VAL A 415 -23.68 -22.63 -6.16
N CYS A 416 -24.96 -22.49 -6.45
CA CYS A 416 -25.94 -23.54 -6.23
C CYS A 416 -26.04 -24.36 -7.52
N THR A 417 -26.24 -25.67 -7.46
CA THR A 417 -26.51 -26.47 -8.66
C THR A 417 -27.83 -27.21 -8.54
N HIS A 418 -28.59 -27.35 -9.62
CA HIS A 418 -29.81 -28.15 -9.62
C HIS A 418 -29.85 -28.97 -10.90
N ARG A 419 -30.05 -30.28 -10.76
CA ARG A 419 -30.05 -31.24 -11.90
C ARG A 419 -28.80 -31.13 -12.79
N GLY A 420 -27.65 -30.80 -12.20
CA GLY A 420 -26.37 -30.67 -12.92
C GLY A 420 -26.10 -29.28 -13.51
N GLU A 421 -27.06 -28.35 -13.45
CA GLU A 421 -26.89 -26.99 -13.96
C GLU A 421 -26.55 -26.00 -12.84
N VAL A 422 -25.69 -25.03 -13.13
CA VAL A 422 -25.33 -23.94 -12.21
C VAL A 422 -26.49 -22.93 -12.12
N MET A 423 -27.04 -22.80 -10.92
CA MET A 423 -28.08 -21.84 -10.57
C MET A 423 -27.43 -20.56 -10.04
N GLY A 424 -27.50 -19.50 -10.83
CA GLY A 424 -27.00 -18.18 -10.46
C GLY A 424 -27.91 -17.42 -9.48
N LYS A 425 -27.72 -16.10 -9.40
CA LYS A 425 -28.63 -15.22 -8.66
C LYS A 425 -29.92 -15.01 -9.46
N PRO A 426 -31.09 -14.98 -8.80
CA PRO A 426 -32.34 -14.64 -9.47
C PRO A 426 -32.28 -13.22 -10.08
N ARG A 427 -32.88 -13.06 -11.27
CA ARG A 427 -32.84 -11.81 -12.06
C ARG A 427 -33.96 -10.85 -11.67
N ASN A 428 -35.08 -11.43 -11.26
CA ASN A 428 -36.30 -10.77 -10.83
C ASN A 428 -37.05 -11.74 -9.90
N GLN A 429 -38.15 -11.25 -9.32
CA GLN A 429 -38.95 -12.01 -8.36
C GLN A 429 -39.54 -13.28 -8.97
N ASP A 430 -39.96 -13.25 -10.24
CA ASP A 430 -40.49 -14.43 -10.94
C ASP A 430 -39.43 -15.50 -11.14
N HIS A 431 -38.20 -15.10 -11.48
CA HIS A 431 -37.07 -16.03 -11.57
C HIS A 431 -36.75 -16.65 -10.20
N ALA A 432 -36.81 -15.85 -9.13
CA ALA A 432 -36.64 -16.35 -7.77
C ALA A 432 -37.74 -17.38 -7.40
N ARG A 433 -38.99 -17.11 -7.75
CA ARG A 433 -40.11 -18.05 -7.54
C ARG A 433 -39.84 -19.39 -8.21
N VAL A 434 -39.50 -19.37 -9.50
CA VAL A 434 -39.20 -20.59 -10.28
C VAL A 434 -38.04 -21.36 -9.65
N MET A 435 -36.98 -20.68 -9.22
CA MET A 435 -35.84 -21.29 -8.54
C MET A 435 -36.26 -21.98 -7.23
N LEU A 436 -36.99 -21.27 -6.35
CA LEU A 436 -37.39 -21.79 -5.04
C LEU A 436 -38.36 -22.97 -5.17
N GLN A 437 -39.29 -22.91 -6.13
CA GLN A 437 -40.21 -24.00 -6.42
C GLN A 437 -39.49 -25.25 -6.96
N ALA A 438 -38.42 -25.07 -7.75
CA ALA A 438 -37.63 -26.19 -8.28
C ALA A 438 -36.90 -26.98 -7.19
N PHE A 439 -36.60 -26.36 -6.04
CA PHE A 439 -35.97 -27.04 -4.91
C PHE A 439 -36.92 -27.90 -4.09
N ARG A 440 -38.25 -27.77 -4.24
CA ARG A 440 -39.20 -28.56 -3.45
C ARG A 440 -38.93 -30.05 -3.54
N SER A 441 -38.89 -30.70 -2.37
CA SER A 441 -38.66 -32.14 -2.26
C SER A 441 -37.40 -32.62 -2.98
N ALA A 442 -36.42 -31.73 -3.16
CA ALA A 442 -35.15 -32.02 -3.80
C ALA A 442 -34.00 -31.79 -2.82
N THR A 443 -32.87 -32.44 -3.12
CA THR A 443 -31.59 -32.13 -2.51
C THR A 443 -30.69 -31.57 -3.59
N HIS A 444 -30.07 -30.43 -3.30
CA HIS A 444 -29.15 -29.79 -4.23
C HIS A 444 -27.81 -29.47 -3.60
N PRO A 445 -26.70 -29.57 -4.36
CA PRO A 445 -25.39 -29.12 -3.90
C PRO A 445 -25.30 -27.60 -3.90
N VAL A 446 -24.64 -27.07 -2.88
CA VAL A 446 -24.07 -25.73 -2.86
C VAL A 446 -22.56 -25.88 -2.74
N VAL A 447 -21.87 -25.37 -3.75
CA VAL A 447 -20.44 -25.52 -3.92
C VAL A 447 -19.80 -24.18 -3.64
N THR A 448 -18.81 -24.16 -2.75
CA THR A 448 -17.99 -22.96 -2.49
C THR A 448 -16.53 -23.25 -2.77
N GLY A 449 -15.96 -22.48 -3.70
CA GLY A 449 -14.53 -22.42 -3.95
C GLY A 449 -13.89 -21.34 -3.10
N VAL A 450 -12.73 -21.63 -2.54
CA VAL A 450 -11.94 -20.70 -1.72
C VAL A 450 -10.52 -20.64 -2.24
N CYS A 451 -9.98 -19.43 -2.32
CA CYS A 451 -8.58 -19.18 -2.65
C CYS A 451 -7.95 -18.26 -1.60
N LEU A 452 -6.77 -18.64 -1.15
CA LEU A 452 -5.90 -17.91 -0.23
C LEU A 452 -4.58 -17.59 -0.94
N ILE A 453 -4.16 -16.33 -0.94
CA ILE A 453 -2.86 -15.89 -1.46
C ILE A 453 -2.09 -15.17 -0.36
N ASP A 454 -0.94 -15.71 0.03
CA ASP A 454 -0.01 -15.07 0.95
C ASP A 454 0.88 -14.08 0.18
N LEU A 455 0.68 -12.78 0.42
CA LEU A 455 1.40 -11.70 -0.25
C LEU A 455 2.88 -11.63 0.16
N ASP A 456 3.22 -12.13 1.36
CA ASP A 456 4.58 -12.08 1.89
C ASP A 456 5.41 -13.25 1.35
N ARG A 457 4.79 -14.43 1.24
CA ARG A 457 5.44 -15.70 0.86
C ARG A 457 5.29 -16.09 -0.60
N ASP A 458 4.41 -15.40 -1.33
CA ASP A 458 4.04 -15.74 -2.70
C ASP A 458 3.47 -17.17 -2.84
N GLU A 459 2.75 -17.62 -1.82
CA GLU A 459 2.11 -18.93 -1.75
C GLU A 459 0.61 -18.82 -2.06
N GLU A 460 0.09 -19.71 -2.91
CA GLU A 460 -1.33 -19.82 -3.23
C GLU A 460 -1.86 -21.19 -2.74
N GLN A 461 -2.96 -21.16 -1.99
CA GLN A 461 -3.68 -22.35 -1.55
C GLN A 461 -5.15 -22.21 -1.91
N SER A 462 -5.76 -23.28 -2.40
CA SER A 462 -7.16 -23.24 -2.82
C SER A 462 -7.87 -24.55 -2.55
N PHE A 463 -9.16 -24.50 -2.29
CA PHE A 463 -9.98 -25.68 -2.12
C PHE A 463 -11.45 -25.47 -2.46
N VAL A 464 -12.16 -26.57 -2.67
CA VAL A 464 -13.61 -26.60 -2.82
C VAL A 464 -14.22 -27.32 -1.62
N ASP A 465 -15.34 -26.79 -1.15
CA ASP A 465 -16.23 -27.45 -0.18
C ASP A 465 -17.65 -27.56 -0.75
N VAL A 466 -18.35 -28.64 -0.41
CA VAL A 466 -19.69 -28.93 -0.93
C VAL A 466 -20.61 -29.26 0.23
N ALA A 467 -21.65 -28.44 0.39
CA ALA A 467 -22.76 -28.72 1.29
C ALA A 467 -23.99 -29.13 0.48
N ARG A 468 -24.80 -30.06 1.00
CA ARG A 468 -26.04 -30.49 0.35
C ARG A 468 -27.22 -29.95 1.13
N VAL A 469 -28.06 -29.16 0.46
CA VAL A 469 -29.26 -28.61 1.09
C VAL A 469 -30.46 -29.45 0.66
N ARG A 470 -31.10 -30.09 1.63
CA ARG A 470 -32.31 -30.88 1.45
C ARG A 470 -33.51 -29.99 1.75
N TRP A 471 -34.43 -29.93 0.80
CA TRP A 471 -35.73 -29.31 0.95
C TRP A 471 -36.79 -30.40 1.05
N GLY A 472 -37.65 -30.31 2.05
CA GLY A 472 -38.85 -31.14 2.14
C GLY A 472 -40.06 -30.42 1.55
N SER A 473 -41.14 -30.27 2.33
CA SER A 473 -42.37 -29.64 1.88
C SER A 473 -42.48 -28.19 2.35
N VAL A 474 -42.19 -27.23 1.45
CA VAL A 474 -42.35 -25.79 1.71
C VAL A 474 -43.59 -25.28 0.95
N PRO A 475 -44.64 -24.80 1.64
CA PRO A 475 -45.89 -24.38 1.00
C PRO A 475 -45.72 -23.12 0.14
N ASP A 476 -46.57 -22.93 -0.86
CA ASP A 476 -46.54 -21.76 -1.77
C ASP A 476 -46.67 -20.44 -1.01
N GLU A 477 -47.53 -20.40 0.00
CA GLU A 477 -47.74 -19.21 0.85
C GLU A 477 -46.45 -18.74 1.52
N ALA A 478 -45.62 -19.67 2.02
CA ALA A 478 -44.33 -19.35 2.64
C ALA A 478 -43.32 -18.81 1.61
N ILE A 479 -43.29 -19.38 0.40
CA ILE A 479 -42.43 -18.91 -0.69
C ILE A 479 -42.84 -17.50 -1.12
N GLU A 480 -44.14 -17.24 -1.32
CA GLU A 480 -44.64 -15.92 -1.70
C GLU A 480 -44.36 -14.86 -0.63
N SER A 481 -44.58 -15.20 0.65
CA SER A 481 -44.26 -14.30 1.76
C SER A 481 -42.77 -13.93 1.79
N TYR A 482 -41.88 -14.89 1.50
CA TYR A 482 -40.44 -14.62 1.43
C TYR A 482 -40.04 -13.81 0.20
N LEU A 483 -40.68 -14.03 -0.94
CA LEU A 483 -40.46 -13.23 -2.15
C LEU A 483 -40.80 -11.75 -1.93
N GLN A 484 -41.84 -11.46 -1.13
CA GLN A 484 -42.24 -10.11 -0.74
C GLN A 484 -41.25 -9.43 0.22
N SER A 485 -40.46 -10.20 0.97
CA SER A 485 -39.49 -9.64 1.92
C SER A 485 -38.20 -9.15 1.26
N ASP A 486 -38.07 -9.32 -0.07
CA ASP A 486 -36.84 -9.05 -0.84
C ASP A 486 -35.60 -9.83 -0.39
N GLY A 487 -35.77 -10.79 0.53
CA GLY A 487 -34.66 -11.56 1.11
C GLY A 487 -33.89 -12.38 0.09
N TRP A 488 -34.48 -12.65 -1.08
CA TRP A 488 -33.91 -13.42 -2.19
C TRP A 488 -32.88 -12.66 -3.01
N LYS A 489 -32.89 -11.32 -2.95
CA LYS A 489 -32.04 -10.47 -3.80
C LYS A 489 -30.56 -10.72 -3.49
N GLY A 490 -29.77 -10.95 -4.54
CA GLY A 490 -28.32 -11.09 -4.43
C GLY A 490 -27.82 -12.44 -3.89
N ARG A 491 -28.69 -13.41 -3.59
CA ARG A 491 -28.32 -14.72 -3.03
C ARG A 491 -28.32 -15.82 -4.10
N ALA A 492 -27.28 -16.66 -4.12
CA ALA A 492 -27.24 -17.83 -5.01
C ALA A 492 -28.37 -18.80 -4.63
N GLY A 493 -29.14 -19.28 -5.60
CA GLY A 493 -30.36 -20.05 -5.35
C GLY A 493 -31.53 -19.26 -4.75
N GLY A 494 -31.36 -17.96 -4.47
CA GLY A 494 -32.44 -17.07 -4.03
C GLY A 494 -32.86 -17.22 -2.57
N TYR A 495 -32.14 -17.94 -1.71
CA TYR A 495 -32.49 -18.07 -0.28
C TYR A 495 -31.31 -17.91 0.69
N ASN A 496 -31.62 -17.63 1.96
CA ASN A 496 -30.67 -17.71 3.08
C ASN A 496 -30.97 -18.94 3.92
N LEU A 497 -30.04 -19.90 4.00
CA LEU A 497 -30.26 -21.13 4.76
C LEU A 497 -30.62 -20.85 6.22
N ALA A 498 -29.87 -19.99 6.92
CA ALA A 498 -30.09 -19.72 8.34
C ALA A 498 -31.46 -19.05 8.61
N ASP A 499 -31.81 -18.02 7.83
CA ASP A 499 -33.11 -17.36 7.97
C ASP A 499 -34.26 -18.34 7.68
N ARG A 500 -34.12 -19.21 6.68
CA ARG A 500 -35.19 -20.17 6.34
C ARG A 500 -35.36 -21.24 7.41
N ILE A 501 -34.26 -21.71 8.03
CA ILE A 501 -34.33 -22.61 9.18
C ILE A 501 -35.04 -21.92 10.35
N ASN A 502 -34.70 -20.67 10.65
CA ASN A 502 -35.33 -19.89 11.72
C ASN A 502 -36.81 -19.60 11.45
N ASP A 503 -37.19 -19.41 10.19
CA ASP A 503 -38.58 -19.24 9.75
C ASP A 503 -39.37 -20.57 9.72
N GLY A 504 -38.77 -21.68 10.17
CA GLY A 504 -39.43 -22.97 10.30
C GLY A 504 -39.66 -23.70 8.97
N TRP A 505 -38.92 -23.36 7.91
CA TRP A 505 -38.99 -24.11 6.67
C TRP A 505 -38.45 -25.53 6.85
N ASP A 506 -39.06 -26.50 6.18
CA ASP A 506 -38.55 -27.88 6.10
C ASP A 506 -37.31 -27.94 5.20
N ILE A 507 -36.20 -27.42 5.73
CA ILE A 507 -34.90 -27.32 5.07
C ILE A 507 -33.80 -27.78 6.02
N ALA A 508 -32.87 -28.59 5.52
CA ALA A 508 -31.74 -29.09 6.28
C ALA A 508 -30.46 -29.05 5.45
N CYS A 509 -29.32 -28.92 6.12
CA CYS A 509 -28.01 -28.89 5.48
C CYS A 509 -27.19 -30.11 5.94
N GLU A 510 -26.65 -30.86 4.99
CA GLU A 510 -25.64 -31.89 5.19
C GLU A 510 -24.28 -31.32 4.77
N GLY A 511 -23.26 -31.41 5.63
CA GLY A 511 -21.96 -30.75 5.45
C GLY A 511 -21.86 -29.46 6.27
N ASP A 512 -20.91 -28.59 5.93
CA ASP A 512 -20.68 -27.31 6.63
C ASP A 512 -21.73 -26.26 6.18
N PRO A 513 -22.63 -25.78 7.06
CA PRO A 513 -23.58 -24.72 6.72
C PRO A 513 -22.90 -23.43 6.25
N ALA A 514 -21.65 -23.17 6.70
CA ALA A 514 -20.87 -22.01 6.29
C ALA A 514 -20.48 -22.07 4.81
N THR A 515 -20.40 -23.26 4.21
CA THR A 515 -20.25 -23.47 2.76
C THR A 515 -21.42 -22.87 1.99
N VAL A 516 -22.64 -23.02 2.50
CA VAL A 516 -23.85 -22.43 1.89
C VAL A 516 -23.84 -20.91 2.00
N MET A 517 -23.26 -20.38 3.07
CA MET A 517 -23.08 -18.95 3.30
C MET A 517 -21.87 -18.36 2.55
N GLY A 518 -21.08 -19.21 1.92
CA GLY A 518 -19.99 -18.85 1.01
C GLY A 518 -18.61 -18.70 1.63
N LEU A 519 -18.40 -19.20 2.85
CA LEU A 519 -17.09 -19.38 3.48
C LEU A 519 -17.10 -20.66 4.35
N PRO A 520 -16.56 -21.80 3.88
CA PRO A 520 -16.47 -23.06 4.66
C PRO A 520 -15.50 -22.93 5.84
N LEU A 521 -15.97 -22.40 6.97
CA LEU A 521 -15.15 -22.04 8.14
C LEU A 521 -14.48 -23.26 8.79
N GLN A 522 -15.10 -24.45 8.74
CA GLN A 522 -14.50 -25.66 9.34
C GLN A 522 -13.16 -26.01 8.70
N ARG A 523 -13.04 -25.82 7.38
CA ARG A 523 -11.81 -26.10 6.63
C ARG A 523 -10.92 -24.86 6.50
N LEU A 524 -11.51 -23.68 6.42
CA LEU A 524 -10.79 -22.40 6.30
C LEU A 524 -10.03 -22.03 7.58
N GLY A 525 -10.61 -22.25 8.77
CA GLY A 525 -10.02 -21.86 10.04
C GLY A 525 -8.59 -22.40 10.26
N PRO A 526 -8.35 -23.72 10.13
CA PRO A 526 -7.01 -24.30 10.24
C PRO A 526 -6.00 -23.73 9.23
N MET A 527 -6.45 -23.41 8.00
CA MET A 527 -5.59 -22.81 6.98
C MET A 527 -5.17 -21.38 7.35
N LEU A 528 -6.11 -20.55 7.82
CA LEU A 528 -5.82 -19.20 8.29
C LEU A 528 -4.87 -19.21 9.49
N ALA A 529 -5.07 -20.13 10.44
CA ALA A 529 -4.17 -20.30 11.58
C ALA A 529 -2.74 -20.70 11.13
N GLY A 530 -2.62 -21.61 10.17
CA GLY A 530 -1.32 -22.02 9.59
C GLY A 530 -0.57 -20.89 8.88
N MET A 531 -1.27 -19.86 8.39
CA MET A 531 -0.69 -18.66 7.78
C MET A 531 -0.28 -17.59 8.80
N ALA A 532 -0.30 -17.91 10.10
CA ALA A 532 0.01 -17.00 11.20
C ALA A 532 -0.88 -15.75 11.24
N LEU A 533 -2.14 -15.89 10.81
CA LEU A 533 -3.20 -14.95 11.13
C LEU A 533 -3.85 -15.43 12.42
N ALA A 534 -3.57 -14.76 13.53
CA ALA A 534 -4.23 -15.07 14.79
C ALA A 534 -5.65 -14.48 14.78
N PRO A 535 -6.67 -15.19 15.30
CA PRO A 535 -7.90 -14.53 15.68
C PRO A 535 -7.58 -13.45 16.71
N SER A 536 -8.20 -12.29 16.53
CA SER A 536 -8.11 -11.15 17.44
C SER A 536 -8.36 -11.65 18.86
N GLN A 537 -7.40 -11.47 19.76
CA GLN A 537 -7.67 -11.57 21.19
C GLN A 537 -8.54 -10.36 21.52
N GLU A 538 -9.86 -10.50 21.43
CA GLU A 538 -10.74 -9.58 22.14
C GLU A 538 -10.54 -9.89 23.63
N ASP A 539 -10.04 -8.89 24.36
CA ASP A 539 -10.20 -8.83 25.81
C ASP A 539 -11.69 -9.02 26.09
N ASN A 540 -12.05 -10.22 26.54
CA ASN A 540 -13.40 -10.49 27.03
C ASN A 540 -13.61 -9.59 28.26
N PRO A 541 -14.71 -8.82 28.33
CA PRO A 541 -14.92 -7.81 29.37
C PRO A 541 -14.89 -8.34 30.80
#